data_AF-A0A6A1W099-F1
#
_entry.id   AF-A0A6A1W099-F1
#
_cell.length_a   1.000
_cell.length_b   1.000
_cell.length_c   1.000
_cell.angle_alpha   90.00
_cell.angle_beta   90.00
_cell.angle_gamma   90.00
#
_symmetry.space_group_name_H-M   'P 1'
#
loop_
_entity.id
_entity.type
_entity.pdbx_description
1 polymer ?
#
loop_
_entity_poly.entity_id
_entity_poly.type
_entity_poly.pdbx_seq_one_letter_code
_entity_poly.pdbx_strand_id
1 'polypeptide(L)'
;MSLLCPRKIQEEGLDVQTTRNGDHYGALIHHLALVRNKRCLMTYVYSRAEIISSLIWKVGPVLPHEIQEKLSHLEEDYFKKHSAALKSYMSRLDLDLTVDMVPPKDPYIQVRVLDDIGVVLSDDKTTNFARHSMHFLKRTDAEQFISRVGRPAA
;
A
#
# COMPACT_ATOMS: atom_id res chain seq x y z
N MET A 1 6.84 -10.53 21.09
CA MET A 1 8.11 -9.78 21.32
C MET A 1 7.99 -8.87 22.55
N SER A 2 8.59 -9.38 23.62
CA SER A 2 9.30 -8.69 24.71
C SER A 2 8.55 -7.69 25.59
N LEU A 3 8.13 -8.19 26.75
CA LEU A 3 7.89 -7.47 28.01
C LEU A 3 9.23 -6.88 28.55
N LEU A 4 9.84 -5.94 27.83
CA LEU A 4 11.15 -5.36 28.19
C LEU A 4 11.03 -4.16 29.16
N CYS A 5 10.06 -4.17 30.08
CA CYS A 5 9.84 -3.06 31.02
C CYS A 5 9.98 -3.39 32.51
N PRO A 6 10.01 -4.66 32.99
CA PRO A 6 10.38 -4.89 34.39
C PRO A 6 11.89 -4.85 34.63
N ARG A 7 12.72 -5.16 33.63
CA ARG A 7 14.16 -5.42 33.85
C ARG A 7 14.99 -4.17 34.18
N LYS A 8 14.63 -2.99 33.70
CA LYS A 8 15.40 -1.76 33.99
C LYS A 8 15.21 -1.24 35.42
N ILE A 9 14.15 -1.64 36.11
CA ILE A 9 13.90 -1.23 37.51
C ILE A 9 14.75 -2.08 38.48
N GLN A 10 15.25 -3.24 38.02
CA GLN A 10 16.06 -4.14 38.85
C GLN A 10 17.57 -3.82 38.80
N GLU A 11 18.05 -3.12 37.76
CA GLU A 11 19.49 -2.88 37.55
C GLU A 11 20.01 -1.62 38.26
N GLU A 12 19.15 -0.67 38.59
CA GLU A 12 19.53 0.46 39.43
C GLU A 12 19.19 0.11 40.88
N GLY A 13 20.20 -0.16 41.70
CA GLY A 13 20.10 -0.44 43.13
C GLY A 13 19.60 0.76 43.96
N LEU A 14 18.46 1.31 43.57
CA LEU A 14 17.67 2.25 44.35
C LEU A 14 17.03 1.46 45.49
N ASP A 15 17.48 1.75 46.71
CA ASP A 15 16.93 1.24 47.95
C ASP A 15 15.40 1.34 47.97
N VAL A 16 14.74 0.19 47.75
CA VAL A 16 13.28 0.03 47.62
C VAL A 16 12.54 0.40 48.92
N GLN A 17 13.24 0.57 50.04
CA GLN A 17 12.64 0.85 51.34
C GLN A 17 12.41 2.34 51.61
N THR A 18 13.20 3.25 51.03
CA THR A 18 13.19 4.69 51.41
C THR A 18 12.26 5.57 50.54
N THR A 19 11.79 5.10 49.39
CA THR A 19 10.89 5.85 48.49
C THR A 19 9.52 5.18 48.32
N ARG A 20 8.96 4.66 49.42
CA ARG A 20 7.59 4.13 49.46
C ARG A 20 6.55 5.25 49.51
N ASN A 21 6.66 6.22 48.60
CA ASN A 21 5.75 7.36 48.49
C ASN A 21 4.67 7.03 47.45
N GLY A 22 3.40 7.32 47.76
CA GLY A 22 2.28 7.14 46.83
C GLY A 22 2.53 7.80 45.47
N ASP A 23 3.29 8.91 45.47
CA ASP A 23 3.69 9.66 44.28
C ASP A 23 4.60 8.86 43.34
N HIS A 24 5.48 8.00 43.87
CA HIS A 24 6.37 7.16 43.05
C HIS A 24 5.57 6.14 42.23
N TYR A 25 4.61 5.48 42.87
CA TYR A 25 3.71 4.55 42.19
C TYR A 25 2.81 5.27 41.17
N GLY A 26 2.33 6.47 41.51
CA GLY A 26 1.59 7.32 40.57
C GLY A 26 2.40 7.62 39.30
N ALA A 27 3.62 8.12 39.46
CA ALA A 27 4.51 8.42 38.33
C ALA A 27 4.82 7.16 37.48
N LEU A 28 5.05 6.02 38.13
CA LEU A 28 5.32 4.75 37.44
C LEU A 28 4.11 4.30 36.60
N ILE A 29 2.89 4.34 37.17
CA ILE A 29 1.67 3.97 36.46
C ILE A 29 1.41 4.92 35.28
N HIS A 30 1.59 6.23 35.46
CA HIS A 30 1.48 7.20 34.38
C HIS A 30 2.49 6.94 33.26
N HIS A 31 3.76 6.68 33.60
CA HIS A 31 4.78 6.35 32.62
C HIS A 31 4.44 5.07 31.84
N LEU A 32 4.04 4.00 32.54
CA LEU A 32 3.64 2.75 31.90
C LEU A 32 2.41 2.91 30.99
N ALA A 33 1.43 3.72 31.40
CA ALA A 33 0.26 4.05 30.59
C ALA A 33 0.65 4.80 29.30
N LEU A 34 1.56 5.79 29.39
CA LEU A 34 2.08 6.50 28.22
C LEU A 34 2.84 5.57 27.27
N VAL A 35 3.70 4.70 27.80
CA VAL A 35 4.43 3.71 26.99
C VAL A 35 3.47 2.75 26.29
N ARG A 36 2.40 2.31 26.97
CA ARG A 36 1.35 1.48 26.37
C ARG A 36 0.63 2.21 25.24
N ASN A 37 0.20 3.46 25.47
CA ASN A 37 -0.49 4.26 24.47
C ASN A 37 0.40 4.50 23.24
N LYS A 38 1.68 4.85 23.46
CA LYS A 38 2.66 5.00 22.38
C LYS A 38 2.79 3.72 21.57
N ARG A 39 2.88 2.55 22.21
CA ARG A 39 3.00 1.27 21.50
C ARG A 39 1.75 0.96 20.68
N CYS A 40 0.56 1.17 21.23
CA CYS A 40 -0.70 0.94 20.51
C CYS A 40 -0.82 1.85 19.30
N LEU A 41 -0.54 3.15 19.46
CA LEU A 41 -0.59 4.13 18.38
C LEU A 41 0.45 3.83 17.28
N MET A 42 1.69 3.53 17.66
CA MET A 42 2.73 3.14 16.70
C MET A 42 2.34 1.88 15.92
N THR A 43 1.74 0.89 16.59
CA THR A 43 1.31 -0.35 15.93
C THR A 43 0.19 -0.07 14.94
N TYR A 44 -0.79 0.75 15.32
CA TYR A 44 -1.88 1.15 14.42
C TYR A 44 -1.37 1.89 13.19
N VAL A 45 -0.55 2.94 13.40
CA VAL A 45 0.01 3.74 12.31
C VAL A 45 0.89 2.88 11.40
N TYR A 46 1.72 2.00 11.96
CA TYR A 46 2.55 1.08 11.19
C TYR A 46 1.70 0.12 10.35
N SER A 47 0.72 -0.55 10.95
CA SER A 47 -0.20 -1.45 10.22
C SER A 47 -0.94 -0.72 9.11
N ARG A 48 -1.34 0.54 9.35
CA ARG A 48 -2.04 1.35 8.36
C ARG A 48 -1.11 1.77 7.22
N ALA A 49 0.14 2.14 7.52
CA ALA A 49 1.16 2.45 6.51
C ALA A 49 1.48 1.23 5.61
N GLU A 50 1.58 0.03 6.18
CA GLU A 50 1.77 -1.22 5.41
C GLU A 50 0.62 -1.45 4.42
N ILE A 51 -0.64 -1.23 4.86
CA ILE A 51 -1.80 -1.34 3.98
C ILE A 51 -1.69 -0.32 2.84
N ILE A 52 -1.39 0.95 3.14
CA ILE A 52 -1.26 2.02 2.16
C ILE A 52 -0.15 1.72 1.15
N SER A 53 1.01 1.26 1.62
CA SER A 53 2.11 0.83 0.76
C SER A 53 1.73 -0.36 -0.11
N SER A 54 0.87 -1.26 0.38
CA SER A 54 0.36 -2.38 -0.43
C SER A 54 -0.62 -1.97 -1.53
N LEU A 55 -1.27 -0.79 -1.41
CA LEU A 55 -2.27 -0.34 -2.39
C LEU A 55 -1.66 -0.13 -3.77
N ILE A 56 -0.41 0.32 -3.85
CA ILE A 56 0.26 0.56 -5.14
C ILE A 56 0.40 -0.73 -5.96
N TRP A 57 0.57 -1.87 -5.28
CA TRP A 57 0.74 -3.17 -5.92
C TRP A 57 -0.60 -3.82 -6.28
N LYS A 58 -1.68 -3.48 -5.57
CA LYS A 58 -3.01 -4.06 -5.79
C LYS A 58 -3.86 -3.27 -6.77
N VAL A 59 -3.77 -1.94 -6.69
CA VAL A 59 -4.65 -1.00 -7.39
C VAL A 59 -3.87 -0.19 -8.43
N GLY A 60 -2.57 0.00 -8.19
CA GLY A 60 -1.70 0.80 -9.04
C GLY A 60 -1.47 2.22 -8.53
N PRO A 61 -0.84 3.09 -9.34
CA PRO A 61 -0.44 4.43 -8.92
C PRO A 61 -1.60 5.42 -8.78
N VAL A 62 -2.77 5.11 -9.35
CA VAL A 62 -3.98 5.95 -9.29
C VAL A 62 -5.00 5.24 -8.43
N LEU A 63 -5.34 5.84 -7.29
CA LEU A 63 -6.31 5.29 -6.35
C LEU A 63 -7.75 5.67 -6.76
N PRO A 64 -8.72 4.75 -6.70
CA PRO A 64 -10.15 5.04 -6.80
C PRO A 64 -10.63 6.04 -5.75
N HIS A 65 -11.71 6.76 -6.06
CA HIS A 65 -12.23 7.82 -5.20
C HIS A 65 -12.64 7.30 -3.82
N GLU A 66 -13.23 6.11 -3.75
CA GLU A 66 -13.72 5.49 -2.50
C GLU A 66 -12.59 5.17 -1.50
N ILE A 67 -11.36 5.03 -2.01
CA ILE A 67 -10.17 4.82 -1.19
C ILE A 67 -9.57 6.16 -0.80
N GLN A 68 -9.54 7.13 -1.73
CA GLN A 68 -9.04 8.48 -1.44
C GLN A 68 -9.82 9.16 -0.31
N GLU A 69 -11.15 9.04 -0.30
CA GLU A 69 -11.99 9.61 0.76
C GLU A 69 -11.68 9.06 2.16
N LYS A 70 -11.08 7.86 2.25
CA LYS A 70 -10.76 7.19 3.52
C LYS A 70 -9.33 7.48 3.99
N LEU A 71 -8.54 8.22 3.22
CA LEU A 71 -7.17 8.58 3.54
C LEU A 71 -7.13 9.95 4.20
N SER A 72 -6.23 10.10 5.17
CA SER A 72 -5.87 11.43 5.68
C SER A 72 -4.90 12.11 4.70
N HIS A 73 -4.86 13.45 4.69
CA HIS A 73 -3.90 14.21 3.87
C HIS A 73 -2.44 13.77 4.09
N LEU A 74 -2.05 13.43 5.33
CA LEU A 74 -0.71 12.92 5.63
C LEU A 74 -0.43 11.56 4.97
N GLU A 75 -1.46 10.73 4.84
CA GLU A 75 -1.38 9.40 4.26
C GLU A 75 -1.35 9.46 2.74
N GLU A 76 -2.08 10.41 2.14
CA GLU A 76 -1.94 10.72 0.72
C GLU A 76 -0.53 11.18 0.38
N ASP A 77 0.04 12.08 1.19
CA ASP A 77 1.41 12.55 1.00
C ASP A 77 2.43 11.42 1.16
N TYR A 78 2.20 10.50 2.10
CA TYR A 78 2.99 9.29 2.25
C TYR A 78 2.89 8.40 1.00
N PHE A 79 1.69 8.16 0.49
CA PHE A 79 1.45 7.36 -0.71
C PHE A 79 2.13 7.98 -1.95
N LYS A 80 2.01 9.30 -2.13
CA LYS A 80 2.67 10.04 -3.23
C LYS A 80 4.19 9.89 -3.17
N LYS A 81 4.79 10.04 -1.97
CA LYS A 81 6.24 9.86 -1.76
C LYS A 81 6.67 8.42 -2.03
N HIS A 82 5.91 7.44 -1.54
CA HIS A 82 6.18 6.02 -1.76
C HIS A 82 6.11 5.67 -3.26
N SER A 83 5.08 6.16 -3.96
CA SER A 83 4.92 5.99 -5.41
C SER A 83 6.07 6.61 -6.20
N ALA A 84 6.52 7.82 -5.82
CA ALA A 84 7.66 8.46 -6.45
C ALA A 84 8.97 7.69 -6.24
N ALA A 85 9.21 7.19 -5.02
CA ALA A 85 10.38 6.37 -4.71
C ALA A 85 10.38 5.06 -5.51
N LEU A 86 9.23 4.41 -5.63
CA LEU A 86 9.07 3.19 -6.41
C LEU A 86 9.34 3.42 -7.90
N LYS A 87 8.78 4.50 -8.48
CA LYS A 87 9.04 4.88 -9.88
C LYS A 87 10.52 5.15 -10.14
N SER A 88 11.22 5.82 -9.22
CA SER A 88 12.67 6.04 -9.33
C SER A 88 13.44 4.71 -9.33
N TYR A 89 13.01 3.74 -8.52
CA TYR A 89 13.61 2.41 -8.51
C TYR A 89 13.36 1.63 -9.80
N MET A 90 12.13 1.64 -10.32
CA MET A 90 11.78 1.02 -11.60
C MET A 90 12.58 1.61 -12.77
N SER A 91 12.69 2.94 -12.81
CA SER A 91 13.47 3.63 -13.84
C SER A 91 14.96 3.27 -13.81
N ARG A 92 15.53 3.00 -12.63
CA ARG A 92 16.93 2.54 -12.52
C ARG A 92 17.14 1.12 -13.00
N LEU A 93 16.12 0.26 -12.90
CA LEU A 93 16.19 -1.13 -13.33
C LEU A 93 15.72 -1.33 -14.77
N ASP A 94 15.13 -0.30 -15.38
CA ASP A 94 14.44 -0.37 -16.69
C ASP A 94 13.43 -1.52 -16.75
N LEU A 95 12.72 -1.72 -15.63
CA LEU A 95 11.78 -2.83 -15.45
C LEU A 95 10.54 -2.34 -14.71
N ASP A 96 9.36 -2.69 -15.23
CA ASP A 96 8.10 -2.47 -14.54
C ASP A 96 7.81 -3.63 -13.58
N LEU A 97 7.82 -3.32 -12.28
CA LEU A 97 7.54 -4.29 -11.21
C LEU A 97 6.04 -4.39 -10.89
N THR A 98 5.19 -3.52 -11.46
CA THR A 98 3.74 -3.51 -11.18
C THR A 98 2.93 -4.46 -12.06
N VAL A 99 3.58 -5.10 -13.03
CA VAL A 99 2.98 -6.07 -13.94
C VAL A 99 2.62 -7.36 -13.20
N ASP A 100 1.66 -8.10 -13.73
CA ASP A 100 1.23 -9.39 -13.17
C ASP A 100 2.40 -10.37 -13.06
N MET A 101 2.53 -10.98 -11.89
CA MET A 101 3.59 -11.94 -11.57
C MET A 101 3.27 -13.35 -12.09
N VAL A 102 2.07 -13.57 -12.61
CA VAL A 102 1.66 -14.84 -13.20
C VAL A 102 2.23 -14.96 -14.63
N PRO A 103 3.04 -15.99 -14.92
CA PRO A 103 3.60 -16.17 -16.25
C PRO A 103 2.48 -16.36 -17.28
N PRO A 104 2.59 -15.72 -18.46
CA PRO A 104 1.57 -15.81 -19.49
C PRO A 104 1.50 -17.23 -20.05
N LYS A 105 0.28 -17.80 -20.11
CA LYS A 105 0.05 -19.13 -20.69
C LYS A 105 0.25 -19.11 -22.21
N ASP A 106 -0.32 -18.11 -22.86
CA ASP A 106 -0.29 -17.92 -24.30
C ASP A 106 0.07 -16.46 -24.64
N PRO A 107 0.87 -16.22 -25.69
CA PRO A 107 1.29 -14.87 -26.08
C PRO A 107 0.16 -14.03 -26.71
N TYR A 108 -0.89 -14.68 -27.22
CA TYR A 108 -2.07 -14.03 -27.77
C TYR A 108 -3.31 -14.41 -26.99
N ILE A 109 -4.21 -13.44 -26.81
CA ILE A 109 -5.47 -13.64 -26.10
C ILE A 109 -6.63 -13.04 -26.89
N GLN A 110 -7.80 -13.64 -26.73
CA GLN A 110 -9.05 -13.11 -27.24
C GLN A 110 -9.75 -12.29 -26.14
N VAL A 111 -9.97 -11.00 -26.39
CA VAL A 111 -10.60 -10.09 -25.43
C VAL A 111 -11.97 -9.63 -25.93
N ARG A 112 -12.89 -9.42 -24.99
CA ARG A 112 -14.20 -8.80 -25.24
C ARG A 112 -14.18 -7.37 -24.70
N VAL A 113 -14.57 -6.42 -25.52
CA VAL A 113 -14.72 -5.02 -25.12
C VAL A 113 -16.00 -4.84 -24.30
N LEU A 114 -15.90 -4.29 -23.10
CA LEU A 114 -17.06 -3.99 -22.24
C LEU A 114 -17.65 -2.61 -22.54
N ASP A 115 -16.79 -1.60 -22.65
CA ASP A 115 -17.12 -0.21 -22.90
C ASP A 115 -16.39 0.30 -24.15
N ASP A 116 -17.01 1.22 -24.89
CA ASP A 116 -16.45 1.76 -26.12
C ASP A 116 -15.29 2.71 -25.80
N ILE A 117 -14.09 2.36 -26.27
CA ILE A 117 -12.84 3.13 -26.07
C ILE A 117 -12.46 3.85 -27.38
N GLY A 118 -13.13 3.54 -28.49
CA GLY A 118 -12.81 4.05 -29.81
C GLY A 118 -11.55 3.43 -30.40
N VAL A 119 -10.81 4.23 -31.18
CA VAL A 119 -9.66 3.76 -31.97
C VAL A 119 -8.37 3.90 -31.17
N VAL A 120 -7.69 2.78 -30.91
CA VAL A 120 -6.41 2.76 -30.21
C VAL A 120 -5.32 2.16 -31.09
N LEU A 121 -4.13 2.73 -31.00
CA LEU A 121 -2.92 2.25 -31.66
C LEU A 121 -2.22 1.21 -30.76
N SER A 122 -2.05 -0.01 -31.26
CA SER A 122 -1.21 -1.04 -30.65
C SER A 122 -0.12 -1.42 -31.64
N ASP A 123 1.16 -1.33 -31.24
CA ASP A 123 2.41 -1.58 -31.98
C ASP A 123 2.46 -1.14 -33.46
N ASP A 124 1.58 -1.66 -34.33
CA ASP A 124 1.48 -1.31 -35.76
C ASP A 124 0.04 -1.37 -36.33
N LYS A 125 -0.98 -1.64 -35.50
CA LYS A 125 -2.38 -1.79 -35.91
C LYS A 125 -3.29 -0.83 -35.18
N THR A 126 -4.11 -0.15 -35.97
CA THR A 126 -5.19 0.70 -35.49
C THR A 126 -6.45 -0.16 -35.36
N THR A 127 -6.80 -0.55 -34.13
CA THR A 127 -8.02 -1.35 -33.88
C THR A 127 -9.11 -0.47 -33.27
N ASN A 128 -10.32 -0.55 -33.85
CA ASN A 128 -11.49 0.10 -33.30
C ASN A 128 -12.14 -0.82 -32.25
N PHE A 129 -12.20 -0.36 -30.99
CA PHE A 129 -12.79 -1.07 -29.86
C PHE A 129 -14.24 -0.65 -29.61
N ALA A 130 -15.15 -1.16 -30.44
CA ALA A 130 -16.58 -0.96 -30.25
C ALA A 130 -17.15 -1.81 -29.10
N ARG A 131 -18.22 -1.35 -28.45
CA ARG A 131 -18.88 -2.08 -27.35
C ARG A 131 -19.26 -3.52 -27.76
N HIS A 132 -18.92 -4.51 -26.93
CA HIS A 132 -19.16 -5.95 -27.16
C HIS A 132 -18.43 -6.58 -28.35
N SER A 133 -17.54 -5.86 -29.03
CA SER A 133 -16.70 -6.46 -30.07
C SER A 133 -15.61 -7.36 -29.47
N MET A 134 -15.14 -8.31 -30.28
CA MET A 134 -14.13 -9.30 -29.88
C MET A 134 -12.86 -9.06 -30.70
N HIS A 135 -11.70 -9.00 -30.04
CA HIS A 135 -10.42 -8.79 -30.69
C HIS A 135 -9.40 -9.84 -30.26
N PHE A 136 -8.50 -10.19 -31.17
CA PHE A 136 -7.39 -11.08 -30.91
C PHE A 136 -6.11 -10.25 -30.88
N LEU A 137 -5.53 -10.10 -29.70
CA LEU A 137 -4.41 -9.19 -29.43
C LEU A 137 -3.25 -9.93 -28.80
N LYS A 138 -2.04 -9.37 -28.93
CA LYS A 138 -0.92 -9.76 -28.07
C LYS A 138 -1.29 -9.44 -26.62
N ARG A 139 -0.86 -10.29 -25.71
CA ARG A 139 -1.15 -10.08 -24.28
C ARG A 139 -0.57 -8.78 -23.75
N THR A 140 0.64 -8.40 -24.18
CA THR A 140 1.31 -7.15 -23.80
C THR A 140 0.46 -5.91 -24.09
N ASP A 141 -0.21 -5.87 -25.24
CA ASP A 141 -1.09 -4.76 -25.63
C ASP A 141 -2.39 -4.77 -24.81
N ALA A 142 -2.92 -5.97 -24.55
CA ALA A 142 -4.19 -6.16 -23.84
C ALA A 142 -4.10 -5.89 -22.33
N GLU A 143 -2.95 -6.14 -21.69
CA GLU A 143 -2.75 -5.99 -20.23
C GLU A 143 -3.01 -4.56 -19.73
N GLN A 144 -2.69 -3.55 -20.55
CA GLN A 144 -2.94 -2.15 -20.24
C GLN A 144 -4.45 -1.82 -20.11
N PHE A 145 -5.31 -2.58 -20.79
CA PHE A 145 -6.77 -2.39 -20.73
C PHE A 145 -7.41 -3.29 -19.68
N ILE A 146 -6.94 -4.53 -19.53
CA ILE A 146 -7.47 -5.48 -18.54
C ILE A 146 -7.26 -4.95 -17.11
N SER A 147 -6.10 -4.34 -16.83
CA SER A 147 -5.80 -3.72 -15.52
C SER A 147 -6.66 -2.49 -15.19
N ARG A 148 -7.42 -1.96 -16.15
CA ARG A 148 -8.35 -0.84 -15.94
C ARG A 148 -9.77 -1.30 -15.62
N VAL A 149 -10.21 -2.43 -16.16
CA VAL A 149 -11.58 -2.96 -16.00
C VAL A 149 -11.91 -3.34 -14.55
N GLY A 150 -10.90 -3.62 -13.72
CA GLY A 150 -11.08 -3.78 -12.26
C GLY A 150 -11.29 -2.48 -11.49
N ARG A 151 -11.26 -1.32 -12.15
CA ARG A 151 -11.45 0.00 -11.53
C ARG A 151 -12.89 0.44 -11.77
N PRO A 152 -13.70 0.68 -10.72
CA PRO A 152 -14.97 1.35 -10.91
C PRO A 152 -14.71 2.69 -11.60
N ALA A 153 -15.43 2.94 -12.69
CA ALA A 153 -15.45 4.25 -13.33
C ALA A 153 -16.01 5.25 -12.31
N ALA A 154 -15.28 6.36 -12.15
CA ALA A 154 -15.75 7.52 -11.39
C ALA A 154 -17.05 8.07 -12.00
#